data_AF-A0AAW6C311-F1
#
_entry.id   AF-A0AAW6C311-F1
#
_cell.length_a   1.000
_cell.length_b   1.000
_cell.length_c   1.000
_cell.angle_alpha   90.00
_cell.angle_beta   90.00
_cell.angle_gamma   90.00
#
_symmetry.space_group_name_H-M   'P 1'
#
loop_
_entity.id
_entity.type
_entity.pdbx_description
1 polymer ?
#
loop_
_entity_poly.entity_id
_entity_poly.type
_entity_poly.pdbx_seq_one_letter_code
_entity_poly.pdbx_strand_id
1 'polypeptide(L)'
;MSEELTPKRGRGRPKGTGGNKRPDRTEAMSVHAEPGDNRRYIEHSMKMWDWPNVDMKEPAQVKERIGMYLSICAEDDMKPSVAGLALAFGRDRRTLWKWANGIDSNFIPPESRDFIKKAYQFLNAQMEDYAQNGKINPVAAIFLMKNHFGYQDKQEVVLTPNNQLGEVTPPEELQQKYLEATASDYDTDE
;
A
#
# COMPACT_ATOMS: atom_id res chain seq x y z
N MET A 1 -39.14 -11.91 24.65
CA MET A 1 -38.47 -11.13 23.61
C MET A 1 -37.13 -10.69 24.17
N SER A 2 -36.16 -11.56 23.96
CA SER A 2 -34.73 -11.39 24.19
C SER A 2 -34.16 -10.27 23.32
N GLU A 3 -33.35 -9.39 23.90
CA GLU A 3 -32.18 -8.83 23.22
C GLU A 3 -31.29 -8.16 24.28
N GLU A 4 -30.48 -8.99 24.94
CA GLU A 4 -29.29 -8.53 25.63
C GLU A 4 -28.25 -8.24 24.54
N LEU A 5 -28.12 -6.96 24.19
CA LEU A 5 -27.12 -6.47 23.24
C LEU A 5 -25.72 -6.74 23.81
N THR A 6 -25.11 -7.81 23.34
CA THR A 6 -23.69 -8.11 23.58
C THR A 6 -22.84 -6.86 23.29
N PRO A 7 -21.95 -6.44 24.22
CA PRO A 7 -21.10 -5.27 23.97
C PRO A 7 -20.16 -5.58 22.81
N LYS A 8 -20.13 -4.70 21.80
CA LYS A 8 -19.24 -4.81 20.66
C LYS A 8 -17.79 -4.95 21.15
N ARG A 9 -17.22 -6.14 21.01
CA ARG A 9 -15.78 -6.39 21.12
C ARG A 9 -15.10 -5.56 20.02
N GLY A 10 -14.70 -4.34 20.36
CA GLY A 10 -13.63 -3.66 19.62
C GLY A 10 -12.44 -4.60 19.58
N ARG A 11 -11.68 -4.60 18.47
CA ARG A 11 -10.42 -5.34 18.35
C ARG A 11 -9.46 -4.86 19.45
N GLY A 12 -9.55 -5.49 20.61
CA GLY A 12 -8.82 -5.14 21.81
C GLY A 12 -7.40 -5.66 21.72
N ARG A 13 -6.45 -4.73 21.87
CA ARG A 13 -5.03 -4.97 22.07
C ARG A 13 -4.81 -6.09 23.12
N PRO A 14 -3.86 -7.01 22.93
CA PRO A 14 -3.57 -8.08 23.90
C PRO A 14 -3.33 -7.49 25.30
N LYS A 15 -4.00 -8.07 26.31
CA LYS A 15 -3.80 -7.73 27.73
C LYS A 15 -2.31 -7.86 28.07
N GLY A 16 -1.72 -6.81 28.64
CA GLY A 16 -0.31 -6.80 29.10
C GLY A 16 0.64 -5.88 28.33
N THR A 17 0.22 -5.26 27.22
CA THR A 17 1.08 -4.33 26.46
C THR A 17 1.03 -2.88 26.98
N GLY A 18 0.77 -2.69 28.27
CA GLY A 18 0.74 -1.36 28.91
C GLY A 18 2.13 -0.73 28.89
N GLY A 19 2.25 0.46 28.31
CA GLY A 19 3.50 1.23 28.38
C GLY A 19 3.62 2.32 27.32
N ASN A 20 3.47 1.97 26.05
CA ASN A 20 3.61 2.97 24.99
C ASN A 20 2.24 3.50 24.57
N LYS A 21 1.90 4.69 25.10
CA LYS A 21 0.91 5.58 24.48
C LYS A 21 1.51 5.94 23.11
N ARG A 22 0.90 5.45 22.02
CA ARG A 22 1.38 5.83 20.67
C ARG A 22 1.32 7.36 20.60
N PRO A 23 2.39 8.03 20.14
CA PRO A 23 2.34 9.46 19.88
C PRO A 23 1.13 9.76 18.99
N ASP A 24 0.37 10.79 19.36
CA ASP A 24 -0.72 11.25 18.51
C ASP A 24 -0.12 11.81 17.22
N ARG A 25 -0.44 11.17 16.09
CA ARG A 25 0.02 11.57 14.75
C ARG A 25 -1.12 12.14 13.92
N THR A 26 -2.25 12.50 14.54
CA THR A 26 -3.43 12.99 13.82
C THR A 26 -3.09 14.18 12.93
N GLU A 27 -2.30 15.13 13.45
CA GLU A 27 -1.87 16.29 12.68
C GLU A 27 -0.93 15.90 11.53
N ALA A 28 0.09 15.08 11.77
CA ALA A 28 0.98 14.59 10.70
C ALA A 28 0.26 13.71 9.65
N MET A 29 -0.97 13.28 9.95
CA MET A 29 -1.83 12.49 9.08
C MET A 29 -3.01 13.28 8.50
N SER A 30 -3.16 14.57 8.84
CA SER A 30 -4.24 15.42 8.35
C SER A 30 -3.91 16.02 6.98
N VAL A 31 -4.90 16.70 6.38
CA VAL A 31 -4.74 17.38 5.10
C VAL A 31 -4.30 18.82 5.38
N HIS A 32 -3.14 19.20 4.87
CA HIS A 32 -2.59 20.56 5.00
C HIS A 32 -2.72 21.29 3.66
N ALA A 33 -3.95 21.67 3.30
CA ALA A 33 -4.20 22.44 2.09
C ALA A 33 -4.26 23.94 2.43
N GLU A 34 -3.50 24.75 1.71
CA GLU A 34 -3.48 26.20 1.87
C GLU A 34 -4.41 26.88 0.82
N PRO A 35 -4.96 28.08 1.12
CA PRO A 35 -5.67 28.86 0.12
C PRO A 35 -4.82 29.10 -1.13
N GLY A 36 -5.32 28.69 -2.29
CA GLY A 36 -4.61 28.81 -3.58
C GLY A 36 -4.04 27.49 -4.11
N ASP A 37 -3.90 26.46 -3.28
CA ASP A 37 -3.41 25.14 -3.70
C ASP A 37 -4.21 24.56 -4.87
N ASN A 38 -5.54 24.57 -4.76
CA ASN A 38 -6.41 24.07 -5.83
C ASN A 38 -6.22 24.84 -7.14
N ARG A 39 -6.04 26.17 -7.08
CA ARG A 39 -5.77 26.98 -8.27
C ARG A 39 -4.45 26.54 -8.91
N ARG A 40 -3.38 26.43 -8.12
CA ARG A 40 -2.07 25.97 -8.57
C ARG A 40 -2.14 24.58 -9.22
N TYR A 41 -2.85 23.63 -8.61
CA TYR A 41 -3.00 22.28 -9.15
C TYR A 41 -3.77 22.23 -10.47
N ILE A 42 -4.82 23.05 -10.58
CA ILE A 42 -5.61 23.17 -11.82
C ILE A 42 -4.77 23.83 -12.91
N GLU A 43 -4.11 24.95 -12.63
CA GLU A 43 -3.28 25.67 -13.60
C GLU A 43 -2.11 24.81 -14.08
N HIS A 44 -1.43 24.10 -13.19
CA HIS A 44 -0.39 23.13 -13.55
C HIS A 44 -0.91 22.07 -14.54
N SER A 45 -2.09 21.50 -14.25
CA SER A 45 -2.72 20.51 -15.13
C SER A 45 -3.13 21.10 -16.48
N MET A 46 -3.64 22.34 -16.48
CA MET A 46 -4.08 23.06 -17.68
C MET A 46 -2.93 23.35 -18.65
N LYS A 47 -1.69 23.52 -18.16
CA LYS A 47 -0.51 23.69 -19.04
C LYS A 47 -0.34 22.54 -20.03
N MET A 48 -0.78 21.34 -19.68
CA MET A 48 -0.68 20.13 -20.51
C MET A 48 -1.94 19.86 -21.34
N TRP A 49 -3.04 20.58 -21.10
CA TRP A 49 -4.36 20.25 -21.64
C TRP A 49 -4.40 20.19 -23.18
N ASP A 50 -3.75 21.17 -23.83
CA ASP A 50 -3.72 21.31 -25.29
C ASP A 50 -2.41 20.81 -25.91
N TRP A 51 -1.59 20.04 -25.18
CA TRP A 51 -0.36 19.50 -25.75
C TRP A 51 -0.66 18.54 -26.89
N PRO A 52 0.10 18.61 -28.01
CA PRO A 52 -0.12 17.71 -29.14
C PRO A 52 0.15 16.26 -28.74
N ASN A 53 -0.45 15.31 -29.46
CA ASN A 53 -0.15 13.91 -29.28
C ASN A 53 1.32 13.62 -29.65
N VAL A 54 1.98 12.77 -28.86
CA VAL A 54 3.34 12.29 -29.13
C VAL A 54 3.27 11.10 -30.07
N ASP A 55 4.12 11.09 -31.11
CA ASP A 55 4.37 9.86 -31.86
C ASP A 55 5.30 8.94 -31.08
N MET A 56 4.75 7.83 -30.58
CA MET A 56 5.50 6.85 -29.80
C MET A 56 6.57 6.11 -30.62
N LYS A 57 6.51 6.18 -31.95
CA LYS A 57 7.53 5.63 -32.85
C LYS A 57 8.80 6.46 -32.92
N GLU A 58 8.75 7.70 -32.44
CA GLU A 58 9.86 8.64 -32.45
C GLU A 58 10.42 8.81 -31.03
N PRO A 59 11.53 8.13 -30.67
CA PRO A 59 12.06 8.15 -29.30
C PRO A 59 12.42 9.56 -28.80
N ALA A 60 12.84 10.44 -29.72
CA ALA A 60 13.14 11.83 -29.41
C ALA A 60 11.92 12.58 -28.86
N GLN A 61 10.73 12.41 -29.46
CA GLN A 61 9.51 13.06 -29.00
C GLN A 61 9.06 12.52 -27.63
N VAL A 62 9.22 11.22 -27.39
CA VAL A 62 8.91 10.60 -26.10
C VAL A 62 9.82 11.16 -25.00
N LYS A 63 11.12 11.23 -25.26
CA LYS A 63 12.10 11.81 -24.33
C LYS A 63 11.81 13.28 -24.05
N GLU A 64 11.53 14.05 -25.10
CA GLU A 64 11.20 15.48 -24.99
C GLU A 64 9.94 15.68 -24.14
N ARG A 65 8.87 14.92 -24.39
CA ARG A 65 7.63 15.02 -23.60
C ARG A 65 7.85 14.74 -22.12
N ILE A 66 8.65 13.72 -21.78
CA ILE A 66 9.01 13.42 -20.39
C ILE A 66 9.77 14.61 -19.79
N GLY A 67 10.74 15.16 -20.52
CA GLY A 67 11.50 16.34 -20.08
C GLY A 67 10.60 17.54 -19.81
N MET A 68 9.71 17.88 -20.76
CA MET A 68 8.75 18.98 -20.62
C MET A 68 7.88 18.82 -19.37
N TYR A 69 7.35 17.61 -19.13
CA TYR A 69 6.55 17.32 -17.94
C TYR A 69 7.34 17.55 -16.64
N LEU A 70 8.56 17.01 -16.55
CA LEU A 70 9.38 17.17 -15.36
C LEU A 70 9.81 18.64 -15.14
N SER A 71 10.08 19.38 -16.22
CA SER A 71 10.38 20.81 -16.16
C SER A 71 9.21 21.62 -15.59
N ILE A 72 7.97 21.42 -16.08
CA ILE A 72 6.83 22.15 -15.53
C ILE A 72 6.54 21.76 -14.07
N CYS A 73 6.81 20.51 -13.67
CA CYS A 73 6.72 20.12 -12.26
C CYS A 73 7.76 20.86 -11.42
N ALA A 74 8.99 21.01 -11.90
CA ALA A 74 10.02 21.77 -11.19
C ALA A 74 9.69 23.27 -11.11
N GLU A 75 9.26 23.87 -12.23
CA GLU A 75 8.87 25.28 -12.30
C GLU A 75 7.69 25.62 -11.40
N ASP A 76 6.68 24.75 -11.37
CA ASP A 76 5.50 24.93 -10.53
C ASP A 76 5.69 24.42 -9.10
N ASP A 77 6.90 23.99 -8.73
CA ASP A 77 7.24 23.36 -7.44
C ASP A 77 6.21 22.25 -7.05
N MET A 78 5.89 21.42 -8.05
CA MET A 78 4.91 20.36 -7.96
C MET A 78 5.57 19.00 -7.87
N LYS A 79 5.07 18.14 -6.98
CA LYS A 79 5.52 16.75 -6.91
C LYS A 79 5.10 16.03 -8.21
N PRO A 80 6.03 15.46 -8.98
CA PRO A 80 5.66 14.73 -10.17
C PRO A 80 4.95 13.43 -9.78
N SER A 81 4.04 12.95 -10.63
CA SER A 81 3.22 11.77 -10.37
C SER A 81 3.01 10.96 -11.64
N VAL A 82 2.66 9.68 -11.49
CA VAL A 82 2.33 8.81 -12.63
C VAL A 82 1.09 9.32 -13.37
N ALA A 83 0.13 9.89 -12.65
CA ALA A 83 -1.05 10.50 -13.26
C ALA A 83 -0.70 11.77 -14.06
N GLY A 84 0.18 12.62 -13.53
CA GLY A 84 0.66 13.80 -14.25
C GLY A 84 1.49 13.44 -15.50
N LEU A 85 2.35 12.41 -15.41
CA LEU A 85 3.05 11.89 -16.58
C LEU A 85 2.07 11.36 -17.64
N ALA A 86 1.03 10.64 -17.22
CA ALA A 86 0.00 10.15 -18.13
C ALA A 86 -0.79 11.29 -18.80
N LEU A 87 -1.13 12.33 -18.02
CA LEU A 87 -1.76 13.55 -18.51
C LEU A 87 -0.88 14.25 -19.55
N ALA A 88 0.43 14.39 -19.29
CA ALA A 88 1.38 14.95 -20.24
C ALA A 88 1.36 14.21 -21.59
N PHE A 89 1.17 12.89 -21.61
CA PHE A 89 1.06 12.12 -22.85
C PHE A 89 -0.37 12.08 -23.45
N GLY A 90 -1.37 12.63 -22.77
CA GLY A 90 -2.77 12.52 -23.19
C GLY A 90 -3.29 11.08 -23.17
N ARG A 91 -2.76 10.22 -22.29
CA ARG A 91 -3.09 8.79 -22.22
C ARG A 91 -3.54 8.38 -20.82
N ASP A 92 -4.26 7.26 -20.75
CA ASP A 92 -4.53 6.63 -19.46
C ASP A 92 -3.24 6.08 -18.84
N ARG A 93 -3.11 6.18 -17.51
CA ARG A 93 -1.94 5.70 -16.76
C ARG A 93 -1.65 4.23 -16.98
N ARG A 94 -2.68 3.39 -17.19
CA ARG A 94 -2.51 1.95 -17.43
C ARG A 94 -1.93 1.71 -18.82
N THR A 95 -2.25 2.55 -19.80
CA THR A 95 -1.70 2.46 -21.15
C THR A 95 -0.19 2.71 -21.14
N LEU A 96 0.29 3.77 -20.48
CA LEU A 96 1.73 4.01 -20.34
C LEU A 96 2.43 2.87 -19.59
N TRP A 97 1.81 2.37 -18.52
CA TRP A 97 2.34 1.23 -17.78
C TRP A 97 2.46 -0.03 -18.66
N LYS A 98 1.41 -0.35 -19.45
CA LYS A 98 1.45 -1.46 -20.40
C LYS A 98 2.61 -1.32 -21.37
N TRP A 99 2.75 -0.15 -22.00
CA TRP A 99 3.83 0.11 -22.95
C TRP A 99 5.22 -0.01 -22.32
N ALA A 100 5.40 0.53 -21.11
CA ALA A 100 6.65 0.39 -20.36
C ALA A 100 7.00 -1.08 -20.09
N ASN A 101 5.99 -1.93 -19.86
CA ASN A 101 6.18 -3.36 -19.59
C ASN A 101 6.13 -4.24 -20.85
N GLY A 102 6.15 -3.64 -22.04
CA GLY A 102 6.11 -4.38 -23.31
C GLY A 102 4.73 -4.94 -23.68
N ILE A 103 3.70 -4.64 -22.90
CA ILE A 103 2.32 -5.10 -23.14
C ILE A 103 1.63 -4.16 -24.14
N ASP A 104 0.93 -4.72 -25.13
CA ASP A 104 0.18 -3.97 -26.15
C ASP A 104 1.02 -2.87 -26.86
N SER A 105 2.31 -3.15 -27.09
CA SER A 105 3.30 -2.13 -27.45
C SER A 105 4.17 -2.47 -28.67
N ASN A 106 3.77 -3.44 -29.49
CA ASN A 106 4.56 -3.95 -30.61
C ASN A 106 4.95 -2.87 -31.64
N PHE A 107 4.13 -1.82 -31.76
CA PHE A 107 4.38 -0.68 -32.66
C PHE A 107 5.36 0.36 -32.09
N ILE A 108 5.75 0.24 -30.81
CA ILE A 108 6.64 1.18 -30.13
C ILE A 108 8.07 0.63 -30.19
N PRO A 109 9.09 1.42 -30.58
CA PRO A 109 10.48 1.00 -30.52
C PRO A 109 10.94 0.71 -29.08
N PRO A 110 11.95 -0.18 -28.89
CA PRO A 110 12.53 -0.44 -27.57
C PRO A 110 12.99 0.83 -26.85
N GLU A 111 13.63 1.75 -27.57
CA GLU A 111 14.16 2.98 -26.99
C GLU A 111 13.05 3.89 -26.41
N SER A 112 11.95 4.08 -27.13
CA SER A 112 10.77 4.80 -26.63
C SER A 112 10.22 4.16 -25.34
N ARG A 113 10.13 2.82 -25.29
CA ARG A 113 9.69 2.11 -24.08
C ARG A 113 10.67 2.33 -22.93
N ASP A 114 11.96 2.30 -23.20
CA ASP A 114 12.99 2.48 -22.18
C ASP A 114 12.99 3.91 -21.61
N PHE A 115 12.63 4.93 -22.41
CA PHE A 115 12.38 6.27 -21.86
C PHE A 115 11.18 6.30 -20.91
N ILE A 116 10.08 5.63 -21.24
CA ILE A 116 8.92 5.53 -20.34
C ILE A 116 9.33 4.79 -19.05
N LYS A 117 10.06 3.67 -19.14
CA LYS A 117 10.57 2.95 -17.96
C LYS A 117 11.45 3.83 -17.09
N LYS A 118 12.38 4.59 -17.69
CA LYS A 118 13.23 5.56 -16.97
C LYS A 118 12.40 6.62 -16.27
N ALA A 119 11.32 7.11 -16.89
CA ALA A 119 10.40 8.05 -16.25
C ALA A 119 9.71 7.41 -15.02
N TYR A 120 9.22 6.16 -15.12
CA TYR A 120 8.66 5.46 -13.96
C TYR A 120 9.68 5.26 -12.82
N GLN A 121 10.93 4.92 -13.16
CA GLN A 121 12.02 4.80 -12.17
C GLN A 121 12.31 6.15 -11.48
N PHE A 122 12.37 7.23 -12.25
CA PHE A 122 12.52 8.59 -11.73
C PHE A 122 11.38 8.94 -10.76
N LEU A 123 10.13 8.70 -11.17
CA LEU A 123 8.96 8.96 -10.32
C LEU A 123 8.96 8.12 -9.04
N ASN A 124 9.45 6.88 -9.10
CA ASN A 124 9.62 6.04 -7.92
C ASN A 124 10.63 6.65 -6.94
N ALA A 125 11.80 7.05 -7.43
CA ALA A 125 12.84 7.68 -6.61
C ALA A 125 12.33 8.97 -5.93
N GLN A 126 11.64 9.83 -6.68
CA GLN A 126 11.03 11.05 -6.11
C GLN A 126 10.00 10.72 -5.03
N MET A 127 9.16 9.71 -5.24
CA MET A 127 8.17 9.29 -4.26
C MET A 127 8.81 8.75 -2.97
N GLU A 128 9.92 8.00 -3.09
CA GLU A 128 10.71 7.55 -1.95
C GLU A 128 11.30 8.72 -1.18
N ASP A 129 11.91 9.70 -1.85
CA ASP A 129 12.45 10.89 -1.21
C ASP A 129 11.37 11.67 -0.47
N TYR A 130 10.20 11.87 -1.08
CA TYR A 130 9.09 12.53 -0.40
C TYR A 130 8.59 11.75 0.82
N ALA A 131 8.52 10.42 0.72
CA ALA A 131 8.07 9.57 1.82
C ALA A 131 9.06 9.56 2.98
N GLN A 132 10.36 9.42 2.69
CA GLN A 132 11.43 9.40 3.70
C GLN A 132 11.57 10.73 4.42
N ASN A 133 11.36 11.85 3.70
CA ASN A 133 11.46 13.20 4.26
C ASN A 133 10.14 13.74 4.83
N GLY A 134 9.10 12.91 4.96
CA GLY A 134 7.81 13.30 5.55
C GLY A 134 7.04 14.35 4.73
N LYS A 135 7.31 14.45 3.43
CA LYS A 135 6.66 15.41 2.50
C LYS A 135 5.38 14.86 1.87
N ILE A 136 5.01 13.64 2.22
CA ILE A 136 3.76 12.97 1.84
C ILE A 136 3.23 12.19 3.05
N ASN A 137 1.90 12.14 3.18
CA ASN A 137 1.26 11.29 4.18
C ASN A 137 1.68 9.82 3.99
N PRO A 138 2.19 9.12 5.02
CA PRO A 138 2.68 7.76 4.89
C PRO A 138 1.66 6.76 4.32
N VAL A 139 0.38 6.91 4.64
CA VAL A 139 -0.69 6.04 4.13
C VAL A 139 -0.89 6.27 2.63
N ALA A 140 -0.85 7.54 2.18
CA ALA A 140 -0.93 7.88 0.77
C ALA A 140 0.30 7.37 0.01
N ALA A 141 1.51 7.52 0.58
CA ALA A 141 2.73 6.99 -0.01
C ALA A 141 2.67 5.48 -0.22
N ILE A 142 2.28 4.72 0.81
CA ILE A 142 2.10 3.26 0.73
C ILE A 142 1.09 2.90 -0.37
N PHE A 143 -0.04 3.59 -0.44
CA PHE A 143 -1.06 3.36 -1.45
C PHE A 143 -0.52 3.59 -2.87
N LEU A 144 0.16 4.71 -3.10
CA LEU A 144 0.72 5.05 -4.41
C LEU A 144 1.86 4.11 -4.81
N MET A 145 2.79 3.81 -3.90
CA MET A 145 3.93 2.93 -4.16
C MET A 145 3.49 1.51 -4.53
N LYS A 146 2.51 0.95 -3.81
CA LYS A 146 1.92 -0.35 -4.14
C LYS A 146 1.25 -0.33 -5.52
N ASN A 147 0.48 0.70 -5.80
CA ASN A 147 -0.32 0.80 -7.03
C ASN A 147 0.49 1.10 -8.30
N HIS A 148 1.65 1.74 -8.17
CA HIS A 148 2.41 2.25 -9.33
C HIS A 148 3.78 1.60 -9.49
N PHE A 149 4.42 1.17 -8.40
CA PHE A 149 5.81 0.74 -8.42
C PHE A 149 6.00 -0.69 -7.92
N GLY A 150 4.92 -1.42 -7.61
CA GLY A 150 4.95 -2.85 -7.30
C GLY A 150 5.44 -3.19 -5.90
N TYR A 151 5.45 -2.22 -4.98
CA TYR A 151 5.80 -2.46 -3.57
C TYR A 151 4.74 -3.36 -2.94
N GLN A 152 5.14 -4.16 -1.95
CA GLN A 152 4.26 -5.11 -1.27
C GLN A 152 4.59 -5.19 0.21
N ASP A 153 3.57 -5.26 1.06
CA ASP A 153 3.76 -5.59 2.47
C ASP A 153 3.85 -7.11 2.58
N LYS A 154 5.00 -7.63 2.99
CA LYS A 154 5.17 -9.05 3.30
C LYS A 154 4.96 -9.28 4.79
N GLN A 155 4.08 -10.22 5.14
CA GLN A 155 3.86 -10.66 6.51
C GLN A 155 4.08 -12.17 6.58
N GLU A 156 5.03 -12.60 7.40
CA GLU A 156 5.25 -14.01 7.70
C GLU A 156 4.55 -14.34 9.02
N VAL A 157 3.54 -15.21 8.97
CA VAL A 157 2.82 -15.68 10.16
C VAL A 157 3.28 -17.10 10.46
N VAL A 158 4.16 -17.25 11.45
CA VAL A 158 4.54 -18.57 11.97
C VAL A 158 3.42 -19.06 12.87
N LEU A 159 2.61 -19.99 12.36
CA LEU A 159 1.63 -20.70 13.16
C LEU A 159 2.39 -21.77 13.97
N THR A 160 2.70 -21.47 15.23
CA THR A 160 3.08 -22.53 16.18
C THR A 160 1.82 -23.33 16.50
N PRO A 161 1.77 -24.63 16.17
CA PRO A 161 0.64 -25.48 16.54
C PRO A 161 0.61 -25.64 18.06
N ASN A 162 -0.16 -24.79 18.74
CA ASN A 162 -0.58 -25.09 20.11
C ASN A 162 -1.66 -26.18 20.00
N ASN A 163 -1.40 -27.34 20.60
CA ASN A 163 -2.40 -28.39 20.72
C ASN A 163 -3.61 -27.81 21.48
N GLN A 164 -4.74 -27.62 20.80
CA GLN A 164 -5.95 -27.03 21.39
C GLN A 164 -6.54 -27.89 22.51
N LEU A 165 -6.05 -29.13 22.63
CA LEU A 165 -6.44 -30.13 23.61
C LEU A 165 -5.51 -30.18 24.85
N GLY A 166 -4.54 -29.27 24.97
CA GLY A 166 -3.56 -29.28 26.06
C GLY A 166 -2.42 -30.29 25.82
N GLU A 167 -1.59 -30.58 26.83
CA GLU A 167 -0.64 -31.69 26.74
C GLU A 167 -1.42 -33.00 26.54
N VAL A 168 -0.97 -33.85 25.62
CA VAL A 168 -1.57 -35.18 25.44
C VAL A 168 -1.27 -35.97 26.70
N THR A 169 -2.27 -36.12 27.59
CA THR A 169 -2.14 -36.97 28.76
C THR A 169 -1.81 -38.39 28.28
N PRO A 170 -0.69 -38.99 28.70
CA PRO A 170 -0.31 -40.32 28.25
C PRO A 170 -1.40 -41.32 28.63
N PRO A 171 -1.61 -42.38 27.82
CA PRO A 171 -2.69 -43.35 28.03
C PRO A 171 -2.73 -43.99 29.42
N GLU A 172 -1.56 -44.11 30.05
CA GLU A 172 -1.37 -44.69 31.38
C GLU A 172 -1.97 -43.81 32.49
N GLU A 173 -1.79 -42.49 32.40
CA GLU A 173 -2.39 -41.52 33.34
C GLU A 173 -3.91 -41.42 33.15
N LEU A 174 -4.41 -41.60 31.92
CA LEU A 174 -5.84 -41.69 31.66
C LEU A 174 -6.44 -42.95 32.30
N GLN A 175 -5.78 -44.11 32.14
CA GLN A 175 -6.23 -45.35 32.75
C GLN A 175 -6.32 -45.25 34.29
N GLN A 176 -5.30 -44.70 34.95
CA GLN A 176 -5.33 -44.51 36.41
C GLN A 176 -6.49 -43.64 36.86
N LYS A 177 -6.77 -42.53 36.17
CA LYS A 177 -7.93 -41.67 36.48
C LYS A 177 -9.26 -42.37 36.31
N TYR A 178 -9.42 -43.23 35.28
CA TYR A 178 -10.64 -44.02 35.12
C TYR A 178 -10.78 -45.09 36.21
N LEU A 179 -9.69 -45.74 36.61
CA LEU A 179 -9.67 -46.70 37.72
C LEU A 179 -10.02 -46.05 39.06
N GLU A 180 -9.45 -44.88 39.36
CA GLU A 180 -9.80 -44.12 40.59
C GLU A 180 -11.24 -43.62 40.58
N ALA A 181 -11.74 -43.10 39.45
CA ALA A 181 -13.12 -42.63 39.33
C ALA A 181 -14.13 -43.78 39.49
N THR A 182 -13.86 -44.94 38.86
CA THR A 182 -14.72 -46.13 39.00
C THR A 182 -14.62 -46.80 40.37
N ALA A 183 -13.48 -46.68 41.06
CA ALA A 183 -13.37 -47.14 42.44
C ALA A 183 -14.19 -46.28 43.42
N SER A 184 -14.38 -44.99 43.13
CA SER A 184 -15.15 -44.08 43.99
C SER A 184 -16.67 -44.31 43.96
N ASP A 185 -17.19 -44.92 42.89
CA ASP A 185 -18.63 -45.22 42.73
C ASP A 185 -19.07 -46.48 43.49
N TYR A 186 -18.14 -47.23 44.09
CA TYR A 186 -18.45 -48.45 44.86
C TYR A 186 -18.36 -48.28 46.38
N ASP A 187 -18.14 -47.06 46.89
CA ASP A 187 -18.05 -46.78 48.33
C ASP A 187 -19.23 -45.92 48.83
N THR A 188 -20.43 -46.19 48.32
CA THR A 188 -21.69 -45.78 48.96
C THR A 188 -22.51 -47.01 49.34
N ASP A 189 -22.65 -47.15 50.66
CA ASP A 189 -23.67 -47.88 51.43
C ASP A 189 -23.16 -49.14 52.17
N GLU A 190 -22.51 -48.90 53.33
CA GLU A 190 -22.75 -49.69 54.56
C GLU A 190 -23.95 -49.13 55.32
#